data_AF-A0A963XJY5-F1
#
_entry.id   AF-A0A963XJY5-F1
#
_cell.length_a   1.000
_cell.length_b   1.000
_cell.length_c   1.000
_cell.angle_alpha   90.00
_cell.angle_beta   90.00
_cell.angle_gamma   90.00
#
_symmetry.space_group_name_H-M   'P 1'
#
loop_
_entity.id
_entity.type
_entity.pdbx_description
1 polymer ?
#
loop_
_entity_poly.entity_id
_entity_poly.type
_entity_poly.pdbx_seq_one_letter_code
_entity_poly.pdbx_strand_id
1 'polypeptide(L)' 'MSSTETPPVLYAAREPVFPRRVKGQFRNLKWLIMIVALGIYYITPWIRWDRGPELPDQAVLLDLANRRFFFF' A
#
# COMPACT_ATOMS: atom_id res chain seq x y z
N MET A 1 59.64 -17.46 24.51
CA MET A 1 58.77 -16.36 24.01
C MET A 1 57.99 -16.93 22.83
N SER A 2 56.69 -17.23 22.99
CA SER A 2 55.87 -17.75 21.90
C SER A 2 55.41 -16.56 21.05
N SER A 3 55.78 -16.54 19.78
CA SER A 3 55.36 -15.54 18.80
C SER A 3 53.89 -15.78 18.45
N THR A 4 53.02 -14.85 18.84
CA THR A 4 51.62 -14.83 18.44
C THR A 4 51.51 -14.26 17.02
N GLU A 5 51.58 -15.13 16.00
CA GLU A 5 51.25 -14.75 14.62
C GLU A 5 49.73 -14.62 14.46
N THR A 6 49.26 -13.44 14.09
CA THR A 6 47.86 -13.21 13.76
C THR A 6 47.54 -13.90 12.44
N PRO A 7 46.55 -14.82 12.38
CA PRO A 7 46.22 -15.53 11.16
C PRO A 7 45.71 -14.55 10.07
N PRO A 8 45.94 -14.87 8.78
CA PRO A 8 45.58 -13.98 7.67
C PRO A 8 44.05 -13.80 7.58
N VAL A 9 43.63 -12.55 7.35
CA VAL A 9 42.21 -12.20 7.22
C VAL A 9 41.70 -12.68 5.85
N LEU A 10 40.80 -13.66 5.84
CA LEU A 10 40.31 -14.32 4.62
C LEU A 10 39.11 -13.62 3.95
N TYR A 11 38.48 -12.66 4.64
CA TYR A 11 37.26 -12.00 4.18
C TYR A 11 37.30 -10.50 4.41
N ALA A 12 36.71 -9.75 3.49
CA ALA A 12 36.53 -8.31 3.65
C ALA A 12 35.53 -8.03 4.79
N ALA A 13 35.79 -6.96 5.55
CA ALA A 13 34.84 -6.47 6.53
C ALA A 13 33.56 -5.98 5.84
N ARG A 14 32.39 -6.28 6.43
CA ARG A 14 31.10 -5.83 5.90
C ARG A 14 30.98 -4.32 6.02
N GLU A 15 30.69 -3.65 4.91
CA GLU A 15 30.34 -2.23 4.95
C GLU A 15 29.02 -2.02 5.69
N PRO A 16 28.97 -1.12 6.68
CA PRO A 16 27.73 -0.81 7.39
C PRO A 16 26.74 -0.11 6.46
N VAL A 17 25.52 -0.65 6.37
CA VAL A 17 24.44 -0.06 5.57
C VAL A 17 23.69 0.96 6.42
N PHE A 18 23.72 2.23 6.01
CA PHE A 18 22.99 3.30 6.67
C PHE A 18 21.71 3.67 5.91
N PRO A 19 20.59 3.95 6.61
CA PRO A 19 19.36 4.42 5.96
C PRO A 19 19.58 5.75 5.23
N ARG A 20 19.15 5.83 3.97
CA ARG A 20 19.19 7.07 3.19
C ARG A 20 17.81 7.72 3.17
N ARG A 21 17.76 9.05 3.39
CA ARG A 21 16.52 9.82 3.28
C ARG A 21 16.08 9.87 1.82
N VAL A 22 14.91 9.31 1.52
CA VAL A 22 14.31 9.32 0.17
C VAL A 22 13.34 10.48 0.04
N LYS A 23 13.63 11.39 -0.90
CA LYS A 23 12.78 12.51 -1.32
C LYS A 23 12.72 12.58 -2.86
N GLY A 24 11.67 13.17 -3.43
CA GLY A 24 11.57 13.39 -4.87
C GLY A 24 10.21 12.99 -5.47
N GLN A 25 10.11 13.17 -6.78
CA GLN A 25 8.84 13.07 -7.52
C GLN A 25 8.19 11.69 -7.39
N PHE A 26 8.96 10.60 -7.52
CA PHE A 26 8.43 9.24 -7.41
C PHE A 26 7.84 8.92 -6.03
N ARG A 27 8.43 9.47 -4.95
CA ARG A 27 7.87 9.32 -3.61
C ARG A 27 6.52 10.02 -3.53
N ASN A 28 6.44 11.27 -3.99
CA ASN A 28 5.20 12.03 -3.97
C ASN A 28 4.12 11.36 -4.82
N LEU A 29 4.47 10.86 -6.00
CA LEU A 29 3.58 10.10 -6.87
C LEU A 29 3.05 8.83 -6.18
N LYS A 30 3.92 8.05 -5.53
CA LYS A 30 3.49 6.88 -4.75
C LYS A 30 2.45 7.27 -3.70
N TRP A 31 2.72 8.32 -2.91
CA TRP A 31 1.79 8.75 -1.86
C TRP A 31 0.48 9.25 -2.44
N LEU A 32 0.51 9.98 -3.56
CA LEU A 32 -0.69 10.41 -4.26
C LEU A 32 -1.54 9.22 -4.71
N ILE A 33 -0.93 8.26 -5.42
CA ILE A 33 -1.63 7.04 -5.88
C ILE A 33 -2.20 6.27 -4.70
N MET A 34 -1.43 6.14 -3.61
CA MET A 34 -1.88 5.43 -2.42
C MET A 34 -3.07 6.14 -1.77
N ILE A 35 -3.03 7.48 -1.62
CA ILE A 35 -4.15 8.26 -1.08
C ILE A 35 -5.38 8.10 -1.97
N VAL A 36 -5.24 8.18 -3.30
CA VAL A 36 -6.34 8.02 -4.24
C VAL A 36 -6.96 6.62 -4.14
N ALA A 37 -6.13 5.56 -4.19
CA ALA A 37 -6.60 4.19 -4.12
C ALA A 37 -7.30 3.88 -2.79
N LEU A 38 -6.73 4.35 -1.67
CA LEU A 38 -7.34 4.21 -0.35
C LEU A 38 -8.61 5.06 -0.23
N GLY A 39 -8.62 6.25 -0.81
CA GLY A 39 -9.80 7.10 -0.89
C GLY A 39 -10.94 6.38 -1.60
N ILE A 40 -10.69 5.77 -2.75
CA ILE A 40 -11.70 4.95 -3.44
C ILE A 40 -12.16 3.81 -2.51
N TYR A 41 -11.23 3.00 -1.99
CA TYR A 41 -11.57 1.85 -1.13
C TYR A 41 -12.41 2.24 0.09
N TYR A 42 -12.04 3.31 0.79
CA TYR A 42 -12.68 3.77 2.03
C TYR A 42 -13.74 4.85 1.85
N ILE A 43 -14.10 5.25 0.63
CA ILE A 43 -15.19 6.22 0.43
C ILE A 43 -16.33 5.56 -0.34
N THR A 44 -16.02 4.67 -1.28
CA THR A 44 -17.01 4.01 -2.14
C THR A 44 -18.24 3.44 -1.41
N PRO A 45 -18.16 2.73 -0.27
CA PRO A 45 -19.37 2.17 0.35
C PRO A 45 -20.28 3.22 1.01
N TRP A 46 -19.85 4.47 1.16
CA TRP A 46 -20.65 5.59 1.67
C TRP A 46 -21.25 6.47 0.56
N ILE A 47 -20.88 6.24 -0.71
CA ILE A 47 -21.44 6.99 -1.82
C ILE A 47 -22.88 6.52 -2.05
N ARG A 48 -23.83 7.46 -2.01
CA ARG A 48 -25.24 7.21 -2.31
C ARG A 48 -25.56 7.53 -3.77
N TRP A 49 -26.47 6.77 -4.36
CA TRP A 49 -26.94 6.84 -5.73
C TRP A 49 -28.42 6.41 -5.77
N ASP A 50 -29.30 7.38 -6.02
CA ASP A 50 -30.74 7.13 -6.06
C ASP A 50 -31.11 6.34 -7.33
N ARG A 51 -31.86 5.25 -7.14
CA ARG A 51 -32.33 4.36 -8.21
C ARG A 51 -33.86 4.28 -8.28
N GLY A 52 -34.54 5.13 -7.52
CA GLY A 52 -35.98 5.07 -7.36
C GLY A 52 -36.43 4.18 -6.19
N PRO A 53 -37.75 4.10 -5.99
CA PRO A 53 -38.34 3.41 -4.85
C PRO A 53 -37.99 1.92 -4.81
N GLU A 54 -37.99 1.33 -3.61
CA GLU A 54 -37.77 -0.11 -3.36
C GLU A 54 -36.36 -0.66 -3.69
N LEU A 55 -35.43 0.18 -4.14
CA LEU A 55 -34.05 -0.21 -4.40
C LEU A 55 -33.08 0.42 -3.38
N PRO A 56 -32.01 -0.28 -3.00
CA PRO A 56 -30.97 0.31 -2.18
C PRO A 56 -30.29 1.45 -2.93
N ASP A 57 -29.92 2.49 -2.19
CA ASP A 57 -29.34 3.71 -2.73
C ASP A 57 -27.81 3.75 -2.59
N GLN A 58 -27.12 2.65 -2.32
CA GLN A 58 -25.66 2.62 -2.25
C GLN A 58 -25.07 2.51 -3.67
N ALA A 59 -24.12 3.37 -4.04
CA ALA A 59 -23.59 3.48 -5.41
C ALA A 59 -22.93 2.19 -5.92
N VAL A 60 -22.22 1.47 -5.05
CA VAL A 60 -21.67 0.15 -5.35
C VAL A 60 -22.10 -0.82 -4.26
N LEU A 61 -22.93 -1.81 -4.60
CA LEU A 61 -23.49 -2.78 -3.65
C LEU A 61 -23.50 -4.18 -4.24
N LEU A 62 -23.03 -5.15 -3.45
CA LEU A 62 -23.18 -6.57 -3.72
C LEU A 62 -24.35 -7.12 -2.91
N ASP A 63 -25.46 -7.41 -3.59
CA ASP A 63 -26.64 -8.00 -2.99
C ASP A 63 -26.64 -9.52 -3.22
N LEU A 64 -26.15 -10.25 -2.22
CA LEU A 64 -26.07 -11.71 -2.25
C LEU A 64 -27.45 -12.38 -2.11
N ALA A 65 -28.39 -11.74 -1.40
CA ALA A 65 -29.71 -12.30 -1.16
C ALA A 65 -30.51 -12.39 -2.47
N ASN A 66 -30.44 -11.33 -3.28
CA ASN A 66 -31.12 -11.25 -4.57
C ASN A 66 -30.22 -11.62 -5.76
N ARG A 67 -28.94 -11.98 -5.51
CA ARG A 67 -27.93 -12.30 -6.55
C ARG A 67 -27.72 -11.15 -7.54
N ARG A 68 -27.72 -9.91 -7.04
CA ARG A 68 -27.60 -8.69 -7.85
C ARG A 68 -26.32 -7.94 -7.52
N PHE A 69 -25.76 -7.32 -8.55
CA PHE A 69 -24.65 -6.38 -8.42
C PHE A 69 -25.15 -5.00 -8.84
N PHE A 70 -25.03 -4.03 -7.96
CA PHE A 70 -25.34 -2.64 -8.25
C PHE A 70 -24.05 -1.86 -8.46
N PHE A 71 -23.98 -1.19 -9.60
CA PHE A 71 -23.03 -0.13 -9.89
C PHE A 71 -23.85 1.14 -10.20
N PHE A 72 -23.17 2.28 -10.32
CA PHE A 72 -23.76 3.58 -10.69
C PHE A 72 -24.66 3.50 -11.93
#